data_AF-X0J6A0-F1
#
_entry.id   AF-X0J6A0-F1
#
_cell.length_a   1.000
_cell.length_b   1.000
_cell.length_c   1.000
_cell.angle_alpha   90.00
_cell.angle_beta   90.00
_cell.angle_gamma   90.00
#
_symmetry.space_group_name_H-M   'P 1'
#
loop_
_entity.id
_entity.type
_entity.pdbx_description
1 polymer ?
#
loop_
_entity_poly.entity_id
_entity_poly.type
_entity_poly.pdbx_seq_one_letter_code
_entity_poly.pdbx_strand_id
1 'polypeptide(L)'
;MAAQTKLTDDNVYDTDVESNHGIERDEGPTEQSPLLPSGREEDDEPSKSLRRRALAMGMLALLMVEVSQFIMNPPTKKIAEDIICRQHYPDHLIGAFDTDDYRCKDSPVQKTLAMVQGWEQAFEMGVPILTQFPYGIVADKYGRRLVLFLAMLGCCLSTAWLLLVLSFPNIFSIWAILGGSIFFLIGGGGQMAVAMVYTIVADVVPVSKRTDMFFRLVALVLIFNVIFNPISAWLLQFDPWLSMWIGFGFMVFGTMCILLIPETMHLRRKDDKRHNEEHENEQLHGVSLSKHNVLKQAWFSIQNDMQHVWRFIFASKSIMMLMLAIAFFFPVRTVLTGVLLQYMSKRFDWSWSKVSLFINTTFHPLTFRQATYISTIGIVATVVCYLIILPVTSDFLNKSRRYKSRPVARDLLLARIAITIMASGCLLMGLASVPWLFVISLITVSVGNSFVALSRALINALVEPHTIATLNTTISLIEVIMGLTAPAMSWLLGRGFELGGQWMGLPFLVTSLMAMATAVMLFIVKLPTSGIAQAHEG
;
A
#
# COMPACT_ATOMS: atom_id res chain seq x y z
N MET A 1 96.30 -21.48 4.44
CA MET A 1 96.57 -22.21 5.70
C MET A 1 96.01 -21.38 6.85
N ALA A 2 95.74 -21.98 8.01
CA ALA A 2 94.71 -21.48 8.93
C ALA A 2 95.15 -20.39 9.94
N ALA A 3 94.14 -19.63 10.38
CA ALA A 3 93.88 -19.19 11.75
C ALA A 3 94.66 -18.02 12.40
N GLN A 4 93.99 -17.50 13.45
CA GLN A 4 94.41 -16.66 14.59
C GLN A 4 94.61 -15.16 14.31
N THR A 5 93.85 -14.22 14.91
CA THR A 5 93.43 -13.97 16.31
C THR A 5 94.44 -13.11 17.09
N LYS A 6 93.96 -11.98 17.61
CA LYS A 6 94.55 -11.08 18.62
C LYS A 6 93.36 -10.61 19.51
N LEU A 7 93.32 -10.62 20.85
CA LEU A 7 94.28 -10.21 21.91
C LEU A 7 94.69 -8.73 21.74
N THR A 8 94.53 -7.81 22.72
CA THR A 8 94.07 -7.85 24.14
C THR A 8 93.05 -6.70 24.39
N ASP A 9 92.57 -6.27 25.57
CA ASP A 9 92.81 -6.50 27.03
C ASP A 9 91.48 -6.31 27.82
N ASP A 10 91.43 -6.72 29.10
CA ASP A 10 90.30 -6.49 30.04
C ASP A 10 90.47 -5.22 30.91
N ASN A 11 89.37 -4.58 31.35
CA ASN A 11 89.18 -4.13 32.75
C ASN A 11 87.78 -3.53 33.06
N VAL A 12 86.93 -4.38 33.67
CA VAL A 12 86.03 -4.13 34.81
C VAL A 12 85.66 -2.67 35.20
N TYR A 13 84.37 -2.35 35.15
CA TYR A 13 83.54 -2.05 36.35
C TYR A 13 82.03 -2.15 36.04
N ASP A 14 81.24 -2.64 37.00
CA ASP A 14 79.76 -2.69 36.94
C ASP A 14 79.14 -1.28 36.91
N THR A 15 78.12 -1.05 36.08
CA THR A 15 76.69 -1.07 36.50
C THR A 15 75.74 -0.69 35.34
N ASP A 16 74.47 -1.06 35.53
CA ASP A 16 73.26 -0.53 34.88
C ASP A 16 72.83 -1.00 33.48
N VAL A 17 71.53 -1.27 33.40
CA VAL A 17 70.80 -1.86 32.27
C VAL A 17 70.09 -0.74 31.52
N GLU A 18 70.48 -0.51 30.27
CA GLU A 18 69.86 0.51 29.42
C GLU A 18 69.24 -0.13 28.17
N SER A 19 67.90 -0.13 28.08
CA SER A 19 67.17 -0.47 26.85
C SER A 19 66.16 0.63 26.51
N ASN A 20 66.65 1.66 25.82
CA ASN A 20 65.91 2.62 24.99
C ASN A 20 64.40 2.77 25.25
N HIS A 21 64.04 3.70 26.13
CA HIS A 21 62.82 4.49 25.96
C HIS A 21 63.18 5.78 25.22
N GLY A 22 63.07 5.75 23.89
CA GLY A 22 63.19 6.94 23.06
C GLY A 22 61.97 7.86 23.28
N ILE A 23 62.19 8.98 23.95
CA ILE A 23 61.15 10.00 24.17
C ILE A 23 60.99 10.82 22.88
N GLU A 24 59.98 10.49 22.07
CA GLU A 24 59.44 11.48 21.12
C GLU A 24 58.74 12.58 21.94
N ARG A 25 59.05 13.84 21.61
CA ARG A 25 58.54 15.01 22.31
C ARG A 25 57.16 15.36 21.78
N ASP A 26 56.25 15.74 22.67
CA ASP A 26 55.03 16.48 22.29
C ASP A 26 55.41 17.78 21.57
N GLU A 27 55.27 17.80 20.24
CA GLU A 27 55.07 19.04 19.50
C GLU A 27 53.57 19.36 19.55
N GLY A 28 53.22 20.39 20.35
CA GLY A 28 51.84 20.86 20.44
C GLY A 28 51.30 21.37 19.09
N PRO A 29 49.98 21.33 18.87
CA PRO A 29 49.37 21.66 17.58
C PRO A 29 49.71 23.10 17.16
N THR A 30 50.32 23.24 15.99
CA THR A 30 50.62 24.53 15.37
C THR A 30 49.41 25.02 14.56
N GLU A 31 49.26 26.34 14.40
CA GLU A 31 48.10 26.96 13.71
C GLU A 31 47.93 26.58 12.22
N GLN A 32 48.83 25.76 11.66
CA GLN A 32 48.74 25.21 10.30
C GLN A 32 48.35 23.72 10.27
N SER A 33 48.13 23.09 11.43
CA SER A 33 47.50 21.76 11.51
C SER A 33 46.03 21.86 11.07
N PRO A 34 45.55 21.07 10.10
CA PRO A 34 44.15 21.11 9.69
C PRO A 34 43.25 20.61 10.83
N LEU A 35 42.42 21.50 11.38
CA LEU A 35 41.50 21.25 12.51
C LEU A 35 40.38 20.23 12.20
N LEU A 36 40.29 19.75 10.97
CA LEU A 36 39.45 18.64 10.54
C LEU A 36 40.31 17.66 9.73
N PRO A 37 40.19 16.34 9.93
CA PRO A 37 40.86 15.36 9.09
C PRO A 37 40.30 15.45 7.66
N SER A 38 41.04 16.11 6.78
CA SER A 38 40.71 16.25 5.36
C SER A 38 40.89 14.92 4.62
N GLY A 39 39.93 14.01 4.80
CA GLY A 39 40.04 12.67 4.23
C GLY A 39 38.87 11.72 4.54
N ARG A 40 37.63 12.05 4.12
CA ARG A 40 36.57 11.06 3.86
C ARG A 40 35.28 11.52 3.14
N GLU A 41 35.32 12.60 2.35
CA GLU A 41 34.14 13.02 1.56
C GLU A 41 33.94 12.27 0.24
N GLU A 42 34.92 11.47 -0.20
CA GLU A 42 34.79 10.54 -1.33
C GLU A 42 34.88 9.08 -0.87
N ASP A 43 34.15 8.19 -1.56
CA ASP A 43 34.06 6.74 -1.38
C ASP A 43 33.49 6.18 -0.06
N ASP A 44 32.18 6.36 0.14
CA ASP A 44 31.27 5.20 0.38
C ASP A 44 29.79 5.50 0.01
N GLU A 45 29.51 6.27 -1.05
CA GLU A 45 28.15 6.30 -1.62
C GLU A 45 27.80 4.87 -2.08
N PRO A 46 26.62 4.29 -1.75
CA PRO A 46 26.22 2.99 -2.26
C PRO A 46 26.28 3.01 -3.78
N SER A 47 27.12 2.12 -4.34
CA SER A 47 27.48 2.12 -5.76
C SER A 47 26.26 2.41 -6.64
N LYS A 48 26.38 3.44 -7.49
CA LYS A 48 25.25 3.99 -8.27
C LYS A 48 24.56 2.93 -9.14
N SER A 49 25.25 1.84 -9.47
CA SER A 49 24.69 0.65 -10.13
C SER A 49 23.92 -0.27 -9.17
N LEU A 50 24.42 -0.55 -7.97
CA LEU A 50 23.75 -1.34 -6.93
C LEU A 50 22.43 -0.67 -6.50
N ARG A 51 22.46 0.63 -6.21
CA ARG A 51 21.28 1.47 -5.92
C ARG A 51 20.25 1.37 -7.03
N ARG A 52 20.67 1.56 -8.29
CA ARG A 52 19.78 1.51 -9.46
C ARG A 52 19.19 0.11 -9.67
N ARG A 53 19.96 -0.95 -9.46
CA ARG A 53 19.53 -2.35 -9.57
C ARG A 53 18.53 -2.73 -8.48
N ALA A 54 18.77 -2.34 -7.23
CA ALA A 54 17.84 -2.57 -6.12
C ALA A 54 16.48 -1.91 -6.37
N LEU A 55 16.49 -0.62 -6.76
CA LEU A 55 15.27 0.11 -7.10
C LEU A 55 14.55 -0.48 -8.32
N ALA A 56 15.27 -0.79 -9.40
CA ALA A 56 14.68 -1.36 -10.61
C ALA A 56 14.04 -2.73 -10.36
N MET A 57 14.70 -3.64 -9.64
CA MET A 57 14.17 -4.96 -9.34
C MET A 57 13.03 -4.93 -8.31
N GLY A 58 13.11 -4.06 -7.29
CA GLY A 58 12.01 -3.84 -6.35
C GLY A 58 10.76 -3.26 -7.01
N MET A 59 10.93 -2.30 -7.93
CA MET A 59 9.85 -1.77 -8.77
C MET A 59 9.26 -2.85 -9.66
N LEU A 60 10.10 -3.61 -10.38
CA LEU A 60 9.65 -4.68 -11.25
C LEU A 60 8.83 -5.74 -10.49
N ALA A 61 9.30 -6.14 -9.30
CA ALA A 61 8.59 -7.09 -8.46
C ALA A 61 7.20 -6.60 -8.03
N LEU A 62 7.07 -5.36 -7.56
CA LEU A 62 5.74 -4.78 -7.24
C LEU A 62 4.82 -4.75 -8.46
N LEU A 63 5.33 -4.25 -9.60
CA LEU A 63 4.50 -4.08 -10.80
C LEU A 63 3.97 -5.41 -11.32
N MET A 64 4.78 -6.47 -11.31
CA MET A 64 4.34 -7.80 -11.74
C MET A 64 3.26 -8.39 -10.82
N VAL A 65 3.29 -8.05 -9.52
CA VAL A 65 2.28 -8.48 -8.55
C VAL A 65 0.98 -7.68 -8.68
N GLU A 66 1.06 -6.36 -8.85
CA GLU A 66 -0.12 -5.52 -9.14
C GLU A 66 -0.79 -5.95 -10.47
N VAL A 67 0.00 -6.18 -11.53
CA VAL A 67 -0.47 -6.69 -12.83
C VAL A 67 -1.16 -8.05 -12.68
N SER A 68 -0.58 -8.96 -11.90
CA SER A 68 -1.22 -10.25 -11.59
C SER A 68 -2.63 -10.05 -11.01
N GLN A 69 -2.78 -9.17 -10.01
CA GLN A 69 -4.07 -8.93 -9.37
C GLN A 69 -5.10 -8.25 -10.30
N PHE A 70 -4.68 -7.35 -11.20
CA PHE A 70 -5.57 -6.78 -12.22
C PHE A 70 -6.03 -7.80 -13.26
N ILE A 71 -5.15 -8.75 -13.64
CA ILE A 71 -5.48 -9.82 -14.59
C ILE A 71 -6.40 -10.88 -13.95
N MET A 72 -6.20 -11.22 -12.68
CA MET A 72 -6.94 -12.31 -12.02
C MET A 72 -8.29 -11.91 -11.42
N ASN A 73 -8.53 -10.64 -11.07
CA ASN A 73 -9.77 -10.24 -10.40
C ASN A 73 -11.05 -10.54 -11.22
N PRO A 74 -11.18 -10.06 -12.48
CA PRO A 74 -12.37 -10.36 -13.31
C PRO A 74 -12.63 -11.85 -13.57
N PRO A 75 -11.66 -12.68 -14.01
CA PRO A 75 -11.90 -14.11 -14.22
C PRO A 75 -12.21 -14.85 -12.91
N THR A 76 -11.59 -14.49 -11.78
CA THR A 76 -11.93 -15.08 -10.47
C THR A 76 -13.42 -14.93 -10.18
N LYS A 77 -13.98 -13.73 -10.38
CA LYS A 77 -15.41 -13.50 -10.12
C LYS A 77 -16.32 -14.23 -11.13
N LYS A 78 -15.92 -14.35 -12.40
CA LYS A 78 -16.66 -15.12 -13.44
C LYS A 78 -16.65 -16.64 -13.16
N ILE A 79 -15.51 -17.21 -12.78
CA ILE A 79 -15.39 -18.65 -12.46
C ILE A 79 -16.14 -18.98 -11.16
N ALA A 80 -16.05 -18.12 -10.14
CA ALA A 80 -16.82 -18.29 -8.91
C ALA A 80 -18.34 -18.21 -9.14
N GLU A 81 -18.80 -17.31 -10.02
CA GLU A 81 -20.21 -17.22 -10.45
C GLU A 81 -20.70 -18.54 -11.08
N ASP A 82 -19.94 -19.10 -12.01
CA ASP A 82 -20.20 -20.36 -12.72
C ASP A 82 -20.34 -21.55 -11.75
N ILE A 83 -19.43 -21.68 -10.79
CA ILE A 83 -19.43 -22.74 -9.76
C ILE A 83 -20.62 -22.59 -8.80
N ILE A 84 -20.93 -21.37 -8.35
CA ILE A 84 -22.09 -21.13 -7.47
C ILE A 84 -23.40 -21.35 -8.24
N CYS A 85 -23.43 -21.04 -9.54
CA CYS A 85 -24.56 -21.30 -10.41
C CYS A 85 -24.86 -22.80 -10.50
N ARG A 86 -23.84 -23.64 -10.73
CA ARG A 86 -23.98 -25.12 -10.68
C ARG A 86 -24.57 -25.63 -9.36
N GLN A 87 -24.20 -25.03 -8.23
CA GLN A 87 -24.71 -25.44 -6.91
C GLN A 87 -26.22 -25.14 -6.73
N HIS A 88 -26.74 -24.10 -7.38
CA HIS A 88 -28.17 -23.77 -7.35
C HIS A 88 -28.96 -24.45 -8.48
N TYR A 89 -28.32 -24.68 -9.62
CA TYR A 89 -28.90 -25.24 -10.84
C TYR A 89 -28.08 -26.45 -11.33
N PRO A 90 -28.43 -27.68 -10.90
CA PRO A 90 -27.67 -28.90 -11.23
C PRO A 90 -27.58 -29.26 -12.71
N ASP A 91 -28.36 -28.61 -13.58
CA ASP A 91 -28.31 -28.80 -15.04
C ASP A 91 -27.28 -27.88 -15.73
N HIS A 92 -26.78 -26.85 -15.04
CA HIS A 92 -25.87 -25.86 -15.58
C HIS A 92 -24.46 -26.44 -15.83
N LEU A 93 -23.91 -26.33 -17.03
CA LEU A 93 -22.61 -26.92 -17.39
C LEU A 93 -21.44 -25.98 -17.06
N ILE A 94 -20.61 -26.38 -16.08
CA ILE A 94 -19.40 -25.63 -15.70
C ILE A 94 -18.46 -25.47 -16.90
N GLY A 95 -17.90 -24.26 -17.06
CA GLY A 95 -16.92 -23.95 -18.11
C GLY A 95 -17.52 -23.68 -19.48
N ALA A 96 -18.85 -23.74 -19.65
CA ALA A 96 -19.55 -23.38 -20.88
C ALA A 96 -19.66 -21.85 -21.07
N PHE A 97 -18.54 -21.12 -20.90
CA PHE A 97 -18.46 -19.66 -20.80
C PHE A 97 -18.93 -18.87 -22.04
N ASP A 98 -19.19 -19.55 -23.14
CA ASP A 98 -19.69 -18.98 -24.40
C ASP A 98 -21.23 -18.95 -24.46
N THR A 99 -21.91 -19.83 -23.71
CA THR A 99 -23.37 -19.79 -23.52
C THR A 99 -23.73 -19.05 -22.24
N ASP A 100 -24.35 -17.86 -22.34
CA ASP A 100 -24.79 -17.11 -21.15
C ASP A 100 -26.06 -17.75 -20.56
N ASP A 101 -25.92 -18.48 -19.46
CA ASP A 101 -27.06 -18.92 -18.65
C ASP A 101 -27.53 -17.77 -17.75
N TYR A 102 -28.67 -17.17 -18.10
CA TYR A 102 -29.24 -16.03 -17.37
C TYR A 102 -29.52 -16.34 -15.89
N ARG A 103 -29.75 -17.61 -15.56
CA ARG A 103 -30.02 -18.08 -14.18
C ARG A 103 -28.83 -17.85 -13.25
N CYS A 104 -27.61 -17.79 -13.78
CA CYS A 104 -26.41 -17.46 -12.98
C CYS A 104 -26.39 -15.99 -12.50
N LYS A 105 -27.25 -15.14 -13.07
CA LYS A 105 -27.50 -13.78 -12.55
C LYS A 105 -28.58 -13.75 -11.48
N ASP A 106 -29.23 -14.85 -11.11
CA ASP A 106 -30.28 -14.80 -10.09
C ASP A 106 -29.76 -14.35 -8.73
N SER A 107 -30.62 -13.65 -7.97
CA SER A 107 -30.24 -13.03 -6.71
C SER A 107 -29.64 -14.00 -5.66
N PRO A 108 -30.04 -15.29 -5.56
CA PRO A 108 -29.37 -16.26 -4.66
C PRO A 108 -27.91 -16.54 -5.04
N VAL A 109 -27.61 -16.71 -6.33
CA VAL A 109 -26.24 -16.93 -6.85
C VAL A 109 -25.40 -15.68 -6.57
N GLN A 110 -25.92 -14.51 -6.94
CA GLN A 110 -25.21 -13.23 -6.75
C GLN A 110 -24.99 -12.89 -5.27
N LYS A 111 -25.98 -13.14 -4.40
CA LYS A 111 -25.84 -12.96 -2.95
C LYS A 111 -24.75 -13.86 -2.37
N THR A 112 -24.70 -15.12 -2.78
CA THR A 112 -23.67 -16.07 -2.34
C THR A 112 -22.29 -15.62 -2.80
N LEU A 113 -22.16 -15.24 -4.08
CA LEU A 113 -20.92 -14.70 -4.66
C LEU A 113 -20.45 -13.44 -3.91
N ALA A 114 -21.35 -12.50 -3.63
CA ALA A 114 -21.04 -11.28 -2.88
C ALA A 114 -20.50 -11.60 -1.48
N MET A 115 -21.15 -12.51 -0.75
CA MET A 115 -20.76 -12.88 0.60
C MET A 115 -19.40 -13.59 0.64
N VAL A 116 -19.11 -14.48 -0.31
CA VAL A 116 -17.78 -15.11 -0.43
C VAL A 116 -16.69 -14.04 -0.63
N GLN A 117 -16.90 -13.10 -1.57
CA GLN A 117 -15.96 -12.01 -1.84
C GLN A 117 -15.75 -11.07 -0.63
N GLY A 118 -16.82 -10.79 0.11
CA GLY A 118 -16.77 -9.94 1.30
C GLY A 118 -15.95 -10.57 2.44
N TRP A 119 -16.11 -11.87 2.67
CA TRP A 119 -15.30 -12.62 3.65
C TRP A 119 -13.86 -12.84 3.18
N GLU A 120 -13.65 -13.10 1.88
CA GLU A 120 -12.32 -13.17 1.25
C GLU A 120 -11.52 -11.90 1.53
N GLN A 121 -12.09 -10.73 1.20
CA GLN A 121 -11.46 -9.43 1.44
C GLN A 121 -11.26 -9.14 2.95
N ALA A 122 -12.21 -9.55 3.81
CA ALA A 122 -12.07 -9.37 5.26
C ALA A 122 -10.91 -10.17 5.86
N PHE A 123 -10.69 -11.42 5.41
CA PHE A 123 -9.57 -12.23 5.87
C PHE A 123 -8.23 -11.84 5.23
N GLU A 124 -8.23 -11.43 3.95
CA GLU A 124 -7.05 -10.83 3.31
C GLU A 124 -6.55 -9.59 4.07
N MET A 125 -7.45 -8.77 4.59
CA MET A 125 -7.10 -7.63 5.43
C MET A 125 -6.78 -8.02 6.88
N GLY A 126 -7.60 -8.88 7.49
CA GLY A 126 -7.54 -9.18 8.92
C GLY A 126 -6.38 -10.10 9.34
N VAL A 127 -6.09 -11.16 8.57
CA VAL A 127 -5.06 -12.15 8.93
C VAL A 127 -3.65 -11.55 8.99
N PRO A 128 -3.21 -10.70 8.03
CA PRO A 128 -1.92 -10.01 8.10
C PRO A 128 -1.68 -9.12 9.33
N ILE A 129 -2.73 -8.59 10.00
CA ILE A 129 -2.54 -7.70 11.17
C ILE A 129 -1.72 -8.41 12.25
N LEU A 130 -1.99 -9.70 12.45
CA LEU A 130 -1.34 -10.54 13.47
C LEU A 130 0.16 -10.70 13.21
N THR A 131 0.60 -10.59 11.95
CA THR A 131 1.99 -10.80 11.53
C THR A 131 2.71 -9.51 11.14
N GLN A 132 2.00 -8.40 10.94
CA GLN A 132 2.57 -7.10 10.57
C GLN A 132 3.68 -6.63 11.54
N PHE A 133 3.44 -6.68 12.86
CA PHE A 133 4.46 -6.26 13.84
C PHE A 133 5.64 -7.25 13.95
N PRO A 134 5.43 -8.58 14.09
CA PRO A 134 6.54 -9.55 14.06
C PRO A 134 7.44 -9.42 12.82
N TYR A 135 6.85 -9.33 11.63
CA TYR A 135 7.63 -9.29 10.39
C TYR A 135 8.33 -7.94 10.16
N GLY A 136 7.82 -6.83 10.71
CA GLY A 136 8.56 -5.57 10.78
C GLY A 136 9.89 -5.73 11.53
N ILE A 137 9.87 -6.32 12.73
CA ILE A 137 11.08 -6.58 13.53
C ILE A 137 12.03 -7.58 12.83
N VAL A 138 11.47 -8.59 12.14
CA VAL A 138 12.26 -9.53 11.33
C VAL A 138 12.96 -8.82 10.17
N ALA A 139 12.32 -7.81 9.55
CA ALA A 139 12.90 -7.06 8.44
C ALA A 139 14.15 -6.26 8.86
N ASP A 140 14.08 -5.61 10.03
CA ASP A 140 15.21 -4.85 10.58
C ASP A 140 16.36 -5.76 11.03
N LYS A 141 16.05 -6.97 11.56
CA LYS A 141 17.05 -7.90 12.09
C LYS A 141 17.69 -8.82 11.04
N TYR A 142 16.89 -9.38 10.13
CA TYR A 142 17.30 -10.42 9.17
C TYR A 142 17.40 -9.91 7.73
N GLY A 143 17.02 -8.66 7.46
CA GLY A 143 17.06 -8.06 6.14
C GLY A 143 15.71 -7.97 5.47
N ARG A 144 15.54 -6.93 4.65
CA ARG A 144 14.25 -6.55 4.07
C ARG A 144 13.87 -7.40 2.87
N ARG A 145 14.87 -7.92 2.15
CA ARG A 145 14.68 -8.87 1.05
C ARG A 145 14.00 -10.15 1.54
N LEU A 146 14.40 -10.65 2.71
CA LEU A 146 13.86 -11.88 3.29
C LEU A 146 12.36 -11.72 3.58
N VAL A 147 11.98 -10.65 4.30
CA VAL A 147 10.57 -10.39 4.63
C VAL A 147 9.74 -10.12 3.38
N LEU A 148 10.26 -9.35 2.41
CA LEU A 148 9.60 -9.13 1.12
C LEU A 148 9.37 -10.44 0.34
N PHE A 149 10.34 -11.36 0.36
CA PHE A 149 10.19 -12.67 -0.27
C PHE A 149 9.16 -13.54 0.46
N LEU A 150 9.18 -13.58 1.79
CA LEU A 150 8.19 -14.33 2.59
C LEU A 150 6.76 -13.79 2.41
N ALA A 151 6.60 -12.47 2.33
CA ALA A 151 5.33 -11.81 2.06
C ALA A 151 4.75 -12.23 0.70
N MET A 152 5.58 -12.23 -0.35
CA MET A 152 5.17 -12.63 -1.69
C MET A 152 5.00 -14.14 -1.85
N LEU A 153 5.78 -14.96 -1.13
CA LEU A 153 5.56 -16.41 -1.05
C LEU A 153 4.18 -16.72 -0.44
N GLY A 154 3.79 -16.01 0.62
CA GLY A 154 2.44 -16.11 1.19
C GLY A 154 1.34 -15.75 0.18
N CYS A 155 1.54 -14.69 -0.60
CA CYS A 155 0.61 -14.31 -1.68
C CYS A 155 0.54 -15.35 -2.81
N CYS A 156 1.69 -15.89 -3.25
CA CYS A 156 1.76 -17.00 -4.20
C CYS A 156 0.97 -18.22 -3.71
N LEU A 157 1.17 -18.63 -2.45
CA LEU A 157 0.50 -19.80 -1.87
C LEU A 157 -1.01 -19.58 -1.70
N SER A 158 -1.44 -18.40 -1.27
CA SER A 158 -2.87 -18.03 -1.24
C SER A 158 -3.50 -18.05 -2.63
N THR A 159 -2.80 -17.55 -3.64
CA THR A 159 -3.27 -17.56 -5.04
C THR A 159 -3.33 -18.97 -5.62
N ALA A 160 -2.33 -19.81 -5.31
CA ALA A 160 -2.31 -21.22 -5.71
C ALA A 160 -3.44 -22.03 -5.04
N TRP A 161 -3.77 -21.72 -3.79
CA TRP A 161 -4.92 -22.29 -3.09
C TRP A 161 -6.24 -21.89 -3.75
N LEU A 162 -6.41 -20.62 -4.11
CA LEU A 162 -7.58 -20.14 -4.84
C LEU A 162 -7.75 -20.86 -6.20
N LEU A 163 -6.67 -21.02 -6.97
CA LEU A 163 -6.67 -21.80 -8.21
C LEU A 163 -7.08 -23.25 -7.98
N LEU A 164 -6.52 -23.90 -6.95
CA LEU A 164 -6.82 -25.29 -6.61
C LEU A 164 -8.29 -25.49 -6.22
N VAL A 165 -8.85 -24.62 -5.37
CA VAL A 165 -10.26 -24.69 -4.97
C VAL A 165 -11.19 -24.49 -6.18
N LEU A 166 -10.92 -23.49 -7.03
CA LEU A 166 -11.71 -23.25 -8.24
C LEU A 166 -11.58 -24.37 -9.28
N SER A 167 -10.46 -25.11 -9.31
CA SER A 167 -10.22 -26.19 -10.29
C SER A 167 -10.97 -27.48 -9.95
N PHE A 168 -11.33 -27.69 -8.68
CA PHE A 168 -12.01 -28.90 -8.20
C PHE A 168 -13.35 -28.58 -7.51
N PRO A 169 -14.33 -28.00 -8.23
CA PRO A 169 -15.62 -27.56 -7.66
C PRO A 169 -16.50 -28.72 -7.17
N ASN A 170 -16.21 -29.96 -7.59
CA ASN A 170 -16.89 -31.17 -7.10
C ASN A 170 -16.32 -31.70 -5.78
N ILE A 171 -15.14 -31.23 -5.36
CA ILE A 171 -14.45 -31.68 -4.13
C ILE A 171 -14.52 -30.58 -3.06
N PHE A 172 -14.24 -29.33 -3.45
CA PHE A 172 -14.24 -28.20 -2.53
C PHE A 172 -15.50 -27.36 -2.68
N SER A 173 -16.09 -26.97 -1.53
CA SER A 173 -17.08 -25.89 -1.51
C SER A 173 -16.40 -24.56 -1.85
N ILE A 174 -17.14 -23.64 -2.47
CA ILE A 174 -16.67 -22.29 -2.82
C ILE A 174 -16.13 -21.53 -1.59
N TRP A 175 -16.67 -21.80 -0.40
CA TRP A 175 -16.22 -21.23 0.86
C TRP A 175 -14.79 -21.64 1.26
N ALA A 176 -14.24 -22.71 0.67
CA ALA A 176 -12.86 -23.13 0.92
C ALA A 176 -11.81 -22.12 0.45
N ILE A 177 -12.15 -21.20 -0.47
CA ILE A 177 -11.26 -20.10 -0.90
C ILE A 177 -10.75 -19.30 0.30
N LEU A 178 -11.60 -19.09 1.32
CA LEU A 178 -11.28 -18.37 2.55
C LEU A 178 -10.08 -18.97 3.32
N GLY A 179 -9.81 -20.27 3.15
CA GLY A 179 -8.64 -20.93 3.74
C GLY A 179 -7.30 -20.39 3.21
N GLY A 180 -7.29 -19.79 2.02
CA GLY A 180 -6.08 -19.21 1.41
C GLY A 180 -5.44 -18.11 2.26
N SER A 181 -6.25 -17.37 3.03
CA SER A 181 -5.77 -16.29 3.88
C SER A 181 -4.79 -16.73 4.97
N ILE A 182 -4.81 -18.02 5.36
CA ILE A 182 -3.85 -18.59 6.33
C ILE A 182 -2.41 -18.46 5.81
N PHE A 183 -2.19 -18.56 4.50
CA PHE A 183 -0.85 -18.41 3.90
C PHE A 183 -0.27 -17.00 4.07
N PHE A 184 -1.08 -15.98 4.32
CA PHE A 184 -0.57 -14.64 4.64
C PHE A 184 0.17 -14.57 5.99
N LEU A 185 -0.03 -15.55 6.89
CA LEU A 185 0.76 -15.66 8.13
C LEU A 185 2.26 -15.93 7.87
N ILE A 186 2.62 -16.43 6.68
CA ILE A 186 4.00 -16.70 6.27
C ILE A 186 4.81 -15.41 6.04
N GLY A 187 4.16 -14.25 5.88
CA GLY A 187 4.91 -13.00 5.65
C GLY A 187 4.15 -11.67 5.69
N GLY A 188 2.93 -11.60 6.22
CA GLY A 188 2.16 -10.34 6.32
C GLY A 188 1.44 -9.91 5.03
N GLY A 189 1.32 -10.82 4.07
CA GLY A 189 0.57 -10.62 2.81
C GLY A 189 1.01 -9.42 1.98
N GLY A 190 0.11 -8.97 1.09
CA GLY A 190 0.42 -7.90 0.13
C GLY A 190 0.78 -6.56 0.79
N GLN A 191 0.14 -6.22 1.91
CA GLN A 191 0.40 -4.97 2.63
C GLN A 191 1.83 -4.91 3.21
N MET A 192 2.35 -6.03 3.76
CA MET A 192 3.74 -6.10 4.22
C MET A 192 4.72 -5.94 3.04
N ALA A 193 4.42 -6.54 1.89
CA ALA A 193 5.28 -6.40 0.72
C ALA A 193 5.32 -4.96 0.17
N VAL A 194 4.18 -4.27 0.11
CA VAL A 194 4.12 -2.84 -0.22
C VAL A 194 4.93 -2.02 0.78
N ALA A 195 4.72 -2.23 2.08
CA ALA A 195 5.48 -1.55 3.13
C ALA A 195 6.99 -1.74 2.94
N MET A 196 7.46 -2.99 2.81
CA MET A 196 8.87 -3.33 2.61
C MET A 196 9.50 -2.65 1.40
N VAL A 197 8.81 -2.54 0.26
CA VAL A 197 9.37 -1.86 -0.91
C VAL A 197 9.43 -0.34 -0.71
N TYR A 198 8.42 0.28 -0.07
CA TYR A 198 8.51 1.68 0.33
C TYR A 198 9.68 1.93 1.29
N THR A 199 9.94 1.01 2.24
CA THR A 199 11.09 1.11 3.15
C THR A 199 12.42 0.93 2.40
N ILE A 200 12.54 -0.06 1.50
CA ILE A 200 13.72 -0.26 0.63
C ILE A 200 14.02 0.99 -0.19
N VAL A 201 13.00 1.65 -0.75
CA VAL A 201 13.15 2.91 -1.48
C VAL A 201 13.60 4.03 -0.53
N ALA A 202 13.09 4.08 0.70
CA ALA A 202 13.51 5.07 1.69
C ALA A 202 14.98 4.95 2.10
N ASP A 203 15.52 3.72 2.24
CA ASP A 203 16.93 3.47 2.56
C ASP A 203 17.88 3.79 1.39
N VAL A 204 17.44 3.53 0.15
CA VAL A 204 18.32 3.61 -1.02
C VAL A 204 18.32 5.01 -1.66
N VAL A 205 17.29 5.81 -1.41
CA VAL A 205 17.12 7.16 -2.01
C VAL A 205 17.40 8.24 -0.95
N PRO A 206 18.33 9.20 -1.23
CA PRO A 206 18.62 10.29 -0.30
C PRO A 206 17.38 11.15 -0.06
N VAL A 207 17.27 11.70 1.16
CA VAL A 207 16.05 12.39 1.66
C VAL A 207 15.52 13.45 0.68
N SER A 208 16.42 14.24 0.07
CA SER A 208 16.09 15.30 -0.90
C SER A 208 15.41 14.83 -2.20
N LYS A 209 15.51 13.54 -2.55
CA LYS A 209 14.90 12.96 -3.78
C LYS A 209 13.86 11.87 -3.48
N ARG A 210 13.62 11.57 -2.20
CA ARG A 210 12.77 10.44 -1.76
C ARG A 210 11.31 10.64 -2.19
N THR A 211 10.77 11.84 -1.99
CA THR A 211 9.39 12.21 -2.35
C THR A 211 9.12 12.04 -3.85
N ASP A 212 10.03 12.52 -4.70
CA ASP A 212 9.95 12.35 -6.16
C ASP A 212 9.91 10.88 -6.58
N MET A 213 10.70 10.01 -5.91
CA MET A 213 10.68 8.58 -6.21
C MET A 213 9.36 7.93 -5.78
N PHE A 214 8.81 8.29 -4.62
CA PHE A 214 7.47 7.82 -4.21
C PHE A 214 6.36 8.26 -5.18
N PHE A 215 6.39 9.50 -5.67
CA PHE A 215 5.43 9.95 -6.68
C PHE A 215 5.58 9.20 -8.01
N ARG A 216 6.81 8.92 -8.45
CA ARG A 216 7.06 8.10 -9.64
C ARG A 216 6.57 6.66 -9.48
N LEU A 217 6.72 6.06 -8.30
CA LEU A 217 6.20 4.73 -7.98
C LEU A 217 4.67 4.68 -8.12
N VAL A 218 3.96 5.62 -7.48
CA VAL A 218 2.50 5.70 -7.56
C VAL A 218 2.04 5.96 -9.00
N ALA A 219 2.69 6.87 -9.72
CA ALA A 219 2.38 7.15 -11.13
C ALA A 219 2.59 5.92 -12.03
N LEU A 220 3.65 5.13 -11.78
CA LEU A 220 3.95 3.93 -12.55
C LEU A 220 2.89 2.83 -12.33
N VAL A 221 2.48 2.59 -11.08
CA VAL A 221 1.37 1.67 -10.77
C VAL A 221 0.07 2.11 -11.44
N LEU A 222 -0.24 3.42 -11.42
CA LEU A 222 -1.42 3.98 -12.08
C LEU A 222 -1.40 3.80 -13.61
N ILE A 223 -0.27 4.04 -14.26
CA ILE A 223 -0.09 3.82 -15.70
C ILE A 223 -0.28 2.34 -16.04
N PHE A 224 0.34 1.44 -15.28
CA PHE A 224 0.18 0.00 -15.47
C PHE A 224 -1.28 -0.45 -15.28
N ASN A 225 -2.00 0.08 -14.30
CA ASN A 225 -3.41 -0.24 -14.10
C ASN A 225 -4.28 0.18 -15.33
N VAL A 226 -4.06 1.38 -15.87
CA VAL A 226 -4.74 1.86 -17.09
C VAL A 226 -4.46 0.97 -18.31
N ILE A 227 -3.26 0.38 -18.42
CA ILE A 227 -2.87 -0.50 -19.53
C ILE A 227 -3.40 -1.92 -19.33
N PHE A 228 -3.21 -2.51 -18.15
CA PHE A 228 -3.47 -3.93 -17.91
C PHE A 228 -4.93 -4.25 -17.60
N ASN A 229 -5.74 -3.31 -17.09
CA ASN A 229 -7.17 -3.57 -16.85
C ASN A 229 -7.96 -3.80 -18.18
N PRO A 230 -7.74 -3.03 -19.26
CA PRO A 230 -8.22 -3.39 -20.62
C PRO A 230 -7.68 -4.71 -21.17
N ILE A 231 -6.41 -5.05 -20.89
CA ILE A 231 -5.82 -6.33 -21.34
C ILE A 231 -6.49 -7.50 -20.61
N SER A 232 -6.78 -7.38 -19.32
CA SER A 232 -7.59 -8.34 -18.55
C SER A 232 -8.97 -8.53 -19.17
N ALA A 233 -9.65 -7.43 -19.51
CA ALA A 233 -10.96 -7.47 -20.19
C ALA A 233 -10.94 -8.09 -21.59
N TRP A 234 -9.80 -8.00 -22.29
CA TRP A 234 -9.56 -8.65 -23.58
C TRP A 234 -9.25 -10.15 -23.42
N LEU A 235 -8.38 -10.50 -22.48
CA LEU A 235 -7.97 -11.88 -22.21
C LEU A 235 -9.14 -12.75 -21.74
N LEU A 236 -10.04 -12.18 -20.93
CA LEU A 236 -11.28 -12.80 -20.46
C LEU A 236 -12.28 -13.15 -21.58
N GLN A 237 -12.11 -12.62 -22.80
CA GLN A 237 -12.95 -12.98 -23.97
C GLN A 237 -12.62 -14.36 -24.54
N PHE A 238 -11.37 -14.83 -24.39
CA PHE A 238 -10.95 -16.13 -24.91
C PHE A 238 -11.27 -17.24 -23.91
N ASP A 239 -10.68 -17.14 -22.71
CA ASP A 239 -10.87 -18.13 -21.65
C ASP A 239 -10.52 -17.51 -20.28
N PRO A 240 -11.43 -17.56 -19.29
CA PRO A 240 -11.13 -17.14 -17.93
C PRO A 240 -9.95 -17.88 -17.30
N TRP A 241 -9.75 -19.17 -17.60
CA TRP A 241 -8.66 -19.95 -17.04
C TRP A 241 -7.29 -19.53 -17.56
N LEU A 242 -7.16 -19.26 -18.87
CA LEU A 242 -5.98 -18.66 -19.47
C LEU A 242 -5.58 -17.35 -18.76
N SER A 243 -6.56 -16.49 -18.46
CA SER A 243 -6.32 -15.25 -17.71
C SER A 243 -5.80 -15.52 -16.29
N MET A 244 -6.38 -16.50 -15.59
CA MET A 244 -5.93 -16.92 -14.26
C MET A 244 -4.49 -17.45 -14.26
N TRP A 245 -4.13 -18.32 -15.21
CA TRP A 245 -2.78 -18.88 -15.30
C TRP A 245 -1.73 -17.84 -15.70
N ILE A 246 -2.05 -16.92 -16.61
CA ILE A 246 -1.15 -15.81 -16.97
C ILE A 246 -0.92 -14.89 -15.76
N GLY A 247 -1.99 -14.52 -15.05
CA GLY A 247 -1.88 -13.73 -13.82
C GLY A 247 -1.05 -14.42 -12.74
N PHE A 248 -1.21 -15.73 -12.55
CA PHE A 248 -0.38 -16.50 -11.61
C PHE A 248 1.09 -16.58 -12.05
N GLY A 249 1.36 -16.72 -13.36
CA GLY A 249 2.71 -16.66 -13.91
C GLY A 249 3.42 -15.33 -13.59
N PHE A 250 2.71 -14.20 -13.71
CA PHE A 250 3.23 -12.89 -13.31
C PHE A 250 3.53 -12.78 -11.80
N MET A 251 2.68 -13.35 -10.94
CA MET A 251 2.90 -13.40 -9.48
C MET A 251 4.17 -14.19 -9.13
N VAL A 252 4.33 -15.39 -9.71
CA VAL A 252 5.52 -16.24 -9.51
C VAL A 252 6.77 -15.55 -10.04
N PHE A 253 6.72 -14.94 -11.22
CA PHE A 253 7.84 -14.20 -11.80
C PHE A 253 8.26 -13.00 -10.96
N GLY A 254 7.30 -12.19 -10.47
CA GLY A 254 7.55 -11.08 -9.54
C GLY A 254 8.19 -11.56 -8.23
N THR A 255 7.74 -12.71 -7.71
CA THR A 255 8.29 -13.34 -6.51
C THR A 255 9.74 -13.81 -6.73
N MET A 256 10.05 -14.41 -7.88
CA MET A 256 11.42 -14.80 -8.22
C MET A 256 12.34 -13.59 -8.45
N CYS A 257 11.83 -12.49 -9.00
CA CYS A 257 12.58 -11.25 -9.16
C CYS A 257 13.08 -10.65 -7.83
N ILE A 258 12.39 -10.91 -6.70
CA ILE A 258 12.84 -10.47 -5.37
C ILE A 258 14.16 -11.16 -4.95
N LEU A 259 14.42 -12.38 -5.41
CA LEU A 259 15.69 -13.07 -5.16
C LEU A 259 16.90 -12.43 -5.87
N LEU A 260 16.65 -11.52 -6.82
CA LEU A 260 17.67 -10.73 -7.52
C LEU A 260 17.88 -9.34 -6.90
N ILE A 261 17.08 -8.96 -5.90
CA ILE A 261 17.27 -7.72 -5.14
C ILE A 261 18.48 -7.91 -4.20
N PRO A 262 19.49 -7.02 -4.22
CA PRO A 262 20.56 -7.05 -3.22
C PRO A 262 20.00 -6.64 -1.85
N GLU A 263 20.45 -7.29 -0.79
CA GLU A 263 20.03 -6.94 0.58
C GLU A 263 20.43 -5.48 0.89
N THR A 264 19.52 -4.68 1.44
CA THR A 264 19.71 -3.22 1.61
C THR A 264 20.01 -2.82 3.06
N MET A 265 19.71 -3.69 4.04
CA MET A 265 19.92 -3.39 5.48
C MET A 265 21.36 -2.99 5.84
N HIS A 266 22.36 -3.46 5.09
CA HIS A 266 23.77 -3.10 5.32
C HIS A 266 24.08 -1.61 5.07
N LEU A 267 23.27 -0.91 4.26
CA LEU A 267 23.42 0.52 4.01
C LEU A 267 22.89 1.31 5.21
N ARG A 268 21.68 0.99 5.66
CA ARG A 268 21.07 1.61 6.83
C ARG A 268 21.93 1.45 8.08
N ARG A 269 22.51 0.27 8.29
CA ARG A 269 23.41 0.00 9.41
C ARG A 269 24.77 0.73 9.31
N LYS A 270 25.17 1.24 8.14
CA LYS A 270 26.31 2.16 8.01
C LYS A 270 25.89 3.60 8.36
N ASP A 271 24.73 4.06 7.89
CA ASP A 271 24.20 5.40 8.21
C ASP A 271 23.90 5.56 9.70
N ASP A 272 23.18 4.60 10.31
CA ASP A 272 22.88 4.61 11.76
C ASP A 272 24.17 4.55 12.61
N LYS A 273 25.24 3.93 12.09
CA LYS A 273 26.56 3.94 12.74
C LYS A 273 27.26 5.28 12.61
N ARG A 274 27.27 5.90 11.42
CA ARG A 274 27.85 7.24 11.22
C ARG A 274 27.21 8.27 12.15
N HIS A 275 25.88 8.28 12.25
CA HIS A 275 25.20 9.19 13.18
C HIS A 275 25.51 8.90 14.65
N ASN A 276 25.62 7.62 15.05
CA ASN A 276 26.03 7.30 16.42
C ASN A 276 27.51 7.66 16.67
N GLU A 277 28.42 7.48 15.71
CA GLU A 277 29.83 7.86 15.80
C GLU A 277 30.01 9.40 15.81
N GLU A 278 29.12 10.15 15.15
CA GLU A 278 29.02 11.62 15.25
C GLU A 278 28.55 12.08 16.65
N HIS A 279 27.66 11.33 17.30
CA HIS A 279 27.15 11.64 18.65
C HIS A 279 27.99 11.07 19.81
N GLU A 280 28.73 9.96 19.63
CA GLU A 280 29.58 9.36 20.66
C GLU A 280 30.81 10.22 20.99
N ASN A 281 31.21 11.13 20.10
CA ASN A 281 32.29 12.09 20.36
C ASN A 281 31.97 13.15 21.43
N GLU A 282 30.73 13.26 21.91
CA GLU A 282 30.37 14.17 23.02
C GLU A 282 30.01 13.46 24.34
N GLN A 283 29.76 12.13 24.37
CA GLN A 283 29.31 11.44 25.60
C GLN A 283 29.98 10.09 25.86
N LEU A 284 31.16 10.15 26.48
CA LEU A 284 31.87 9.00 27.04
C LEU A 284 31.22 8.47 28.33
N HIS A 285 30.11 7.72 28.24
CA HIS A 285 29.79 6.67 29.22
C HIS A 285 28.83 5.62 28.66
N GLY A 286 29.32 4.38 28.51
CA GLY A 286 28.61 3.33 27.79
C GLY A 286 27.56 2.57 28.61
N VAL A 287 26.54 2.05 27.90
CA VAL A 287 25.71 0.93 28.38
C VAL A 287 25.55 -0.09 27.24
N SER A 288 26.14 -1.26 27.39
CA SER A 288 25.95 -2.38 26.47
C SER A 288 24.54 -2.97 26.64
N LEU A 289 23.61 -2.62 25.76
CA LEU A 289 22.21 -3.07 25.87
C LEU A 289 22.04 -4.54 25.46
N SER A 290 21.57 -5.38 26.39
CA SER A 290 21.39 -6.82 26.16
C SER A 290 20.27 -7.13 25.16
N LYS A 291 20.62 -7.95 24.15
CA LYS A 291 19.78 -8.28 22.98
C LYS A 291 18.46 -9.01 23.29
N HIS A 292 18.26 -9.51 24.50
CA HIS A 292 17.02 -10.21 24.87
C HIS A 292 15.92 -9.28 25.41
N ASN A 293 16.27 -8.06 25.82
CA ASN A 293 15.30 -7.08 26.31
C ASN A 293 14.57 -6.34 25.18
N VAL A 294 15.12 -6.30 23.96
CA VAL A 294 14.59 -5.48 22.84
C VAL A 294 13.12 -5.74 22.53
N LEU A 295 12.66 -6.99 22.60
CA LEU A 295 11.27 -7.36 22.30
C LEU A 295 10.29 -6.84 23.37
N LYS A 296 10.67 -6.97 24.64
CA LYS A 296 9.90 -6.45 25.79
C LYS A 296 9.98 -4.92 25.84
N GLN A 297 11.15 -4.35 25.57
CA GLN A 297 11.41 -2.91 25.62
C GLN A 297 10.81 -2.15 24.43
N ALA A 298 10.77 -2.72 23.23
CA ALA A 298 10.01 -2.17 22.11
C ALA A 298 8.50 -2.22 22.38
N TRP A 299 8.00 -3.31 22.97
CA TRP A 299 6.59 -3.42 23.37
C TRP A 299 6.22 -2.40 24.47
N PHE A 300 7.07 -2.22 25.50
CA PHE A 300 6.88 -1.19 26.53
C PHE A 300 7.08 0.24 26.00
N SER A 301 8.00 0.49 25.06
CA SER A 301 8.12 1.79 24.41
C SER A 301 6.86 2.09 23.62
N ILE A 302 6.42 1.18 22.74
CA ILE A 302 5.15 1.30 22.01
C ILE A 302 3.98 1.52 22.98
N GLN A 303 3.94 0.84 24.13
CA GLN A 303 2.88 1.02 25.13
C GLN A 303 2.92 2.42 25.79
N ASN A 304 4.10 2.94 26.16
CA ASN A 304 4.25 4.29 26.71
C ASN A 304 4.00 5.37 25.64
N ASP A 305 4.62 5.24 24.48
CA ASP A 305 4.46 6.14 23.33
C ASP A 305 3.01 6.15 22.86
N MET A 306 2.32 5.00 22.84
CA MET A 306 0.87 4.94 22.61
C MET A 306 0.07 5.66 23.69
N GLN A 307 0.45 5.65 24.97
CA GLN A 307 -0.29 6.40 25.99
C GLN A 307 -0.16 7.92 25.79
N HIS A 308 1.02 8.42 25.46
CA HIS A 308 1.23 9.84 25.15
C HIS A 308 0.54 10.23 23.84
N VAL A 309 0.65 9.41 22.78
CA VAL A 309 0.01 9.67 21.49
C VAL A 309 -1.52 9.49 21.53
N TRP A 310 -2.06 8.56 22.33
CA TRP A 310 -3.51 8.49 22.56
C TRP A 310 -4.01 9.75 23.27
N ARG A 311 -3.33 10.21 24.32
CA ARG A 311 -3.71 11.47 24.98
C ARG A 311 -3.68 12.64 23.99
N PHE A 312 -2.68 12.72 23.12
CA PHE A 312 -2.57 13.74 22.07
C PHE A 312 -3.69 13.67 21.01
N ILE A 313 -3.96 12.47 20.47
CA ILE A 313 -5.00 12.23 19.45
C ILE A 313 -6.40 12.54 20.00
N PHE A 314 -6.68 12.17 21.25
CA PHE A 314 -7.98 12.42 21.89
C PHE A 314 -8.12 13.84 22.46
N ALA A 315 -7.03 14.52 22.81
CA ALA A 315 -7.07 15.93 23.23
C ALA A 315 -7.46 16.87 22.07
N SER A 316 -6.93 16.61 20.87
CA SER A 316 -7.11 17.47 19.70
C SER A 316 -8.34 17.07 18.87
N LYS A 317 -9.51 17.65 19.22
CA LYS A 317 -10.80 17.40 18.53
C LYS A 317 -10.72 17.41 17.00
N SER A 318 -9.92 18.31 16.41
CA SER A 318 -9.74 18.39 14.94
C SER A 318 -8.99 17.18 14.35
N ILE A 319 -8.01 16.61 15.05
CA ILE A 319 -7.26 15.42 14.59
C ILE A 319 -8.14 14.18 14.71
N MET A 320 -8.81 13.98 15.86
CA MET A 320 -9.77 12.90 16.04
C MET A 320 -10.87 12.90 14.96
N MET A 321 -11.42 14.08 14.63
CA MET A 321 -12.41 14.23 13.55
C MET A 321 -11.85 13.90 12.16
N LEU A 322 -10.58 14.21 11.90
CA LEU A 322 -9.90 13.84 10.65
C LEU A 322 -9.60 12.33 10.55
N MET A 323 -9.21 11.69 11.66
CA MET A 323 -9.04 10.23 11.71
C MET A 323 -10.37 9.52 11.49
N LEU A 324 -11.44 9.98 12.14
CA LEU A 324 -12.79 9.47 11.97
C LEU A 324 -13.31 9.67 10.53
N ALA A 325 -12.97 10.79 9.90
CA ALA A 325 -13.28 11.06 8.50
C ALA A 325 -12.58 10.07 7.53
N ILE A 326 -11.32 9.71 7.79
CA ILE A 326 -10.60 8.68 7.03
C ILE A 326 -11.23 7.29 7.27
N ALA A 327 -11.57 6.97 8.52
CA ALA A 327 -12.22 5.71 8.89
C ALA A 327 -13.55 5.51 8.14
N PHE A 328 -14.45 6.51 8.17
CA PHE A 328 -15.75 6.44 7.49
C PHE A 328 -15.65 6.47 5.96
N PHE A 329 -14.55 6.95 5.38
CA PHE A 329 -14.30 6.83 3.94
C PHE A 329 -13.89 5.40 3.54
N PHE A 330 -13.23 4.63 4.41
CA PHE A 330 -12.68 3.33 4.02
C PHE A 330 -13.74 2.36 3.45
N PRO A 331 -14.95 2.21 4.00
CA PRO A 331 -15.99 1.36 3.42
C PRO A 331 -16.46 1.80 2.03
N VAL A 332 -16.34 3.09 1.68
CA VAL A 332 -16.59 3.59 0.32
C VAL A 332 -15.59 2.98 -0.66
N ARG A 333 -14.29 2.96 -0.29
CA ARG A 333 -13.24 2.30 -1.07
C ARG A 333 -13.52 0.80 -1.21
N THR A 334 -13.90 0.12 -0.13
CA THR A 334 -14.25 -1.31 -0.11
C THR A 334 -15.35 -1.66 -1.13
N VAL A 335 -16.44 -0.89 -1.16
CA VAL A 335 -17.53 -1.09 -2.15
C VAL A 335 -17.04 -0.85 -3.57
N LEU A 336 -16.24 0.18 -3.80
CA LEU A 336 -15.75 0.52 -5.14
C LEU A 336 -14.76 -0.49 -5.71
N THR A 337 -13.92 -1.12 -4.88
CA THR A 337 -12.95 -2.13 -5.35
C THR A 337 -13.52 -3.55 -5.36
N GLY A 338 -14.32 -3.93 -4.35
CA GLY A 338 -14.82 -5.30 -4.20
C GLY A 338 -16.16 -5.57 -4.90
N VAL A 339 -17.10 -4.62 -4.83
CA VAL A 339 -18.51 -4.84 -5.19
C VAL A 339 -18.90 -4.26 -6.56
N LEU A 340 -18.21 -3.21 -7.02
CA LEU A 340 -18.59 -2.43 -8.21
C LEU A 340 -18.79 -3.26 -9.49
N LEU A 341 -17.87 -4.19 -9.80
CA LEU A 341 -17.98 -5.04 -10.98
C LEU A 341 -19.21 -5.97 -10.92
N GLN A 342 -19.48 -6.55 -9.75
CA GLN A 342 -20.63 -7.43 -9.54
C GLN A 342 -21.95 -6.64 -9.63
N TYR A 343 -22.00 -5.46 -9.01
CA TYR A 343 -23.14 -4.55 -9.12
C TYR A 343 -23.44 -4.23 -10.60
N MET A 344 -22.45 -3.81 -11.38
CA MET A 344 -22.64 -3.55 -12.82
C MET A 344 -23.18 -4.77 -13.57
N SER A 345 -22.59 -5.94 -13.32
CA SER A 345 -22.97 -7.17 -14.04
C SER A 345 -24.42 -7.57 -13.78
N LYS A 346 -24.91 -7.44 -12.53
CA LYS A 346 -26.31 -7.73 -12.18
C LYS A 346 -27.28 -6.57 -12.47
N ARG A 347 -26.83 -5.31 -12.43
CA ARG A 347 -27.69 -4.13 -12.60
C ARG A 347 -28.09 -3.88 -14.05
N PHE A 348 -27.18 -4.16 -14.99
CA PHE A 348 -27.34 -3.84 -16.41
C PHE A 348 -27.31 -5.10 -17.31
N ASP A 349 -27.38 -6.29 -16.71
CA ASP A 349 -27.22 -7.59 -17.36
C ASP A 349 -25.98 -7.66 -18.28
N TRP A 350 -24.90 -7.02 -17.82
CA TRP A 350 -23.61 -7.01 -18.51
C TRP A 350 -22.83 -8.27 -18.16
N SER A 351 -22.50 -9.06 -19.19
CA SER A 351 -21.53 -10.13 -19.06
C SER A 351 -20.18 -9.55 -18.58
N TRP A 352 -19.45 -10.34 -17.80
CA TRP A 352 -18.09 -9.98 -17.37
C TRP A 352 -17.14 -9.81 -18.57
N SER A 353 -17.44 -10.45 -19.72
CA SER A 353 -16.48 -10.63 -20.82
C SER A 353 -16.96 -10.27 -22.23
N LYS A 354 -18.26 -10.24 -22.54
CA LYS A 354 -18.70 -10.26 -23.95
C LYS A 354 -18.68 -8.89 -24.66
N VAL A 355 -17.81 -8.81 -25.67
CA VAL A 355 -18.01 -7.93 -26.82
C VAL A 355 -19.18 -8.50 -27.62
N SER A 356 -20.29 -7.78 -27.71
CA SER A 356 -21.31 -8.11 -28.71
C SER A 356 -20.82 -7.61 -30.06
N LEU A 357 -20.06 -8.46 -30.75
CA LEU A 357 -19.63 -8.25 -32.14
C LEU A 357 -20.81 -8.49 -33.09
N PHE A 358 -21.89 -7.72 -32.94
CA PHE A 358 -22.86 -7.52 -34.00
C PHE A 358 -22.49 -6.25 -34.76
N ILE A 359 -21.52 -6.41 -35.67
CA ILE A 359 -21.18 -5.40 -36.70
C ILE A 359 -22.24 -5.38 -37.82
N ASN A 360 -23.13 -6.39 -37.88
CA ASN A 360 -24.22 -6.42 -38.84
C ASN A 360 -25.54 -5.88 -38.26
N THR A 361 -26.12 -4.96 -39.04
CA THR A 361 -27.50 -4.46 -38.97
C THR A 361 -27.79 -3.35 -37.95
N THR A 362 -27.66 -2.11 -38.45
CA THR A 362 -28.40 -0.90 -38.06
C THR A 362 -28.03 -0.18 -36.76
N PHE A 363 -27.24 0.90 -36.92
CA PHE A 363 -27.41 2.20 -36.25
C PHE A 363 -27.97 2.19 -34.80
N HIS A 364 -27.17 1.70 -33.84
CA HIS A 364 -27.30 2.08 -32.44
C HIS A 364 -25.93 2.50 -31.89
N PRO A 365 -25.76 3.76 -31.43
CA PRO A 365 -24.44 4.26 -31.06
C PRO A 365 -23.95 3.65 -29.73
N LEU A 366 -22.67 3.26 -29.69
CA LEU A 366 -21.87 3.13 -28.48
C LEU A 366 -22.39 2.11 -27.42
N THR A 367 -22.73 0.88 -27.83
CA THR A 367 -23.09 -0.19 -26.89
C THR A 367 -21.86 -0.74 -26.13
N PHE A 368 -21.33 0.01 -25.17
CA PHE A 368 -20.31 -0.43 -24.21
C PHE A 368 -20.86 -1.53 -23.27
N ARG A 369 -20.90 -2.79 -23.72
CA ARG A 369 -21.48 -3.92 -22.94
C ARG A 369 -20.56 -4.52 -21.87
N GLN A 370 -19.43 -3.88 -21.58
CA GLN A 370 -18.33 -4.47 -20.83
C GLN A 370 -18.09 -3.79 -19.47
N ALA A 371 -18.41 -4.49 -18.38
CA ALA A 371 -18.19 -4.01 -17.02
C ALA A 371 -16.72 -3.59 -16.75
N THR A 372 -15.75 -4.39 -17.18
CA THR A 372 -14.32 -4.15 -16.91
C THR A 372 -13.77 -2.92 -17.65
N TYR A 373 -14.16 -2.68 -18.91
CA TYR A 373 -13.76 -1.47 -19.64
C TYR A 373 -14.39 -0.20 -19.04
N ILE A 374 -15.62 -0.28 -18.53
CA ILE A 374 -16.27 0.84 -17.85
C ILE A 374 -15.55 1.17 -16.53
N SER A 375 -15.11 0.17 -15.76
CA SER A 375 -14.20 0.40 -14.62
C SER A 375 -12.92 1.14 -15.03
N THR A 376 -12.33 0.85 -16.20
CA THR A 376 -11.15 1.58 -16.69
C THR A 376 -11.43 3.08 -16.89
N ILE A 377 -12.64 3.48 -17.30
CA ILE A 377 -13.02 4.91 -17.40
C ILE A 377 -12.89 5.58 -16.03
N GLY A 378 -13.34 4.91 -14.96
CA GLY A 378 -13.17 5.38 -13.58
C GLY A 378 -11.69 5.46 -13.16
N ILE A 379 -10.85 4.52 -13.57
CA ILE A 379 -9.41 4.54 -13.28
C ILE A 379 -8.74 5.71 -14.01
N VAL A 380 -9.02 5.91 -15.30
CA VAL A 380 -8.50 7.04 -16.10
C VAL A 380 -8.95 8.38 -15.52
N ALA A 381 -10.22 8.51 -15.10
CA ALA A 381 -10.71 9.71 -14.43
C ALA A 381 -9.97 10.00 -13.10
N THR A 382 -9.62 8.95 -12.35
CA THR A 382 -8.79 9.06 -11.14
C THR A 382 -7.38 9.57 -11.48
N VAL A 383 -6.74 9.00 -12.51
CA VAL A 383 -5.40 9.42 -12.97
C VAL A 383 -5.40 10.87 -13.45
N VAL A 384 -6.38 11.28 -14.26
CA VAL A 384 -6.58 12.67 -14.69
C VAL A 384 -6.79 13.60 -13.49
N CYS A 385 -7.55 13.16 -12.47
CA CYS A 385 -7.74 13.93 -11.25
C CYS A 385 -6.42 14.17 -10.51
N TYR A 386 -5.61 13.13 -10.31
CA TYR A 386 -4.33 13.23 -9.60
C TYR A 386 -3.27 14.02 -10.38
N LEU A 387 -3.14 13.79 -11.69
CA LEU A 387 -2.06 14.38 -12.51
C LEU A 387 -2.38 15.75 -13.10
N ILE A 388 -3.66 16.11 -13.27
CA ILE A 388 -4.08 17.36 -13.93
C ILE A 388 -4.95 18.21 -13.00
N ILE A 389 -6.06 17.67 -12.49
CA ILE A 389 -7.04 18.49 -11.76
C ILE A 389 -6.46 19.01 -10.43
N LEU A 390 -5.83 18.15 -9.61
CA LEU A 390 -5.22 18.56 -8.34
C LEU A 390 -4.13 19.64 -8.51
N PRO A 391 -3.09 19.48 -9.36
CA PRO A 391 -2.07 20.52 -9.53
C PRO A 391 -2.64 21.82 -10.12
N VAL A 392 -3.48 21.76 -11.16
CA VAL A 392 -4.09 22.97 -11.76
C VAL A 392 -4.97 23.71 -10.75
N THR A 393 -5.77 23.00 -9.95
CA THR A 393 -6.62 23.62 -8.93
C THR A 393 -5.78 24.19 -7.78
N SER A 394 -4.71 23.50 -7.38
CA SER A 394 -3.74 23.98 -6.39
C SER A 394 -3.10 25.30 -6.85
N ASP A 395 -2.59 25.35 -8.09
CA ASP A 395 -1.97 26.55 -8.66
C ASP A 395 -2.94 27.72 -8.83
N PHE A 396 -4.19 27.44 -9.22
CA PHE A 396 -5.24 28.44 -9.27
C PHE A 396 -5.56 29.01 -7.88
N LEU A 397 -5.63 28.16 -6.84
CA LEU A 397 -5.80 28.58 -5.45
C LEU A 397 -4.57 29.34 -4.93
N ASN A 398 -3.36 28.96 -5.31
CA ASN A 398 -2.11 29.64 -4.93
C ASN A 398 -2.02 31.05 -5.53
N LYS A 399 -2.62 31.29 -6.70
CA LYS A 399 -2.78 32.65 -7.29
C LYS A 399 -3.76 33.53 -6.51
N SER A 400 -4.66 32.95 -5.72
CA SER A 400 -5.61 33.70 -4.89
C SER A 400 -4.97 34.25 -3.61
N ARG A 401 -5.09 35.56 -3.39
CA ARG A 401 -4.53 36.29 -2.23
C ARG A 401 -4.98 35.71 -0.86
N ARG A 402 -6.10 34.98 -0.81
CA ARG A 402 -6.63 34.33 0.40
C ARG A 402 -5.89 33.05 0.82
N TYR A 403 -5.35 32.29 -0.15
CA TYR A 403 -4.77 30.96 0.10
C TYR A 403 -3.26 30.88 -0.09
N LYS A 404 -2.65 31.86 -0.77
CA LYS A 404 -1.18 31.97 -0.98
C LYS A 404 -0.33 31.79 0.29
N SER A 405 -0.85 32.17 1.46
CA SER A 405 -0.14 32.10 2.75
C SER A 405 -0.67 31.02 3.72
N ARG A 406 -1.59 30.13 3.28
CA ARG A 406 -2.25 29.15 4.16
C ARG A 406 -2.45 27.80 3.46
N PRO A 407 -1.40 26.98 3.27
CA PRO A 407 -1.48 25.70 2.57
C PRO A 407 -2.48 24.72 3.21
N VAL A 408 -2.46 24.60 4.55
CA VAL A 408 -3.39 23.75 5.30
C VAL A 408 -4.87 24.11 5.05
N ALA A 409 -5.17 25.41 4.88
CA ALA A 409 -6.54 25.88 4.60
C ALA A 409 -6.98 25.65 3.14
N ARG A 410 -6.03 25.62 2.20
CA ARG A 410 -6.25 25.19 0.81
C ARG A 410 -6.55 23.70 0.77
N ASP A 411 -5.76 22.89 1.46
CA ASP A 411 -5.87 21.43 1.42
C ASP A 411 -7.16 20.95 2.13
N LEU A 412 -7.59 21.62 3.20
CA LEU A 412 -8.93 21.42 3.80
C LEU A 412 -10.08 21.82 2.86
N LEU A 413 -9.94 22.90 2.07
CA LEU A 413 -10.95 23.26 1.07
C LEU A 413 -11.03 22.21 -0.05
N LEU A 414 -9.88 21.75 -0.55
CA LEU A 414 -9.81 20.68 -1.54
C LEU A 414 -10.42 19.38 -0.99
N ALA A 415 -10.13 19.00 0.26
CA ALA A 415 -10.71 17.82 0.90
C ALA A 415 -12.25 17.92 1.02
N ARG A 416 -12.78 19.10 1.38
CA ARG A 416 -14.24 19.37 1.43
C ARG A 416 -14.91 19.27 0.05
N ILE A 417 -14.24 19.72 -1.00
CA ILE A 417 -14.74 19.61 -2.38
C ILE A 417 -14.68 18.13 -2.82
N ALA A 418 -13.57 17.43 -2.58
CA ALA A 418 -13.41 16.02 -2.94
C ALA A 418 -14.46 15.11 -2.25
N ILE A 419 -14.71 15.29 -0.96
CA ILE A 419 -15.70 14.46 -0.24
C ILE A 419 -17.15 14.77 -0.64
N THR A 420 -17.49 16.01 -0.98
CA THR A 420 -18.85 16.36 -1.46
C THR A 420 -19.10 15.84 -2.87
N ILE A 421 -18.09 15.90 -3.74
CA ILE A 421 -18.09 15.22 -5.05
C ILE A 421 -18.23 13.70 -4.87
N MET A 422 -17.46 13.09 -3.95
CA MET A 422 -17.59 11.65 -3.66
C MET A 422 -19.01 11.28 -3.20
N ALA A 423 -19.56 12.01 -2.22
CA ALA A 423 -20.87 11.74 -1.65
C ALA A 423 -21.99 11.81 -2.71
N SER A 424 -21.95 12.82 -3.59
CA SER A 424 -22.90 12.96 -4.70
C SER A 424 -22.70 11.88 -5.76
N GLY A 425 -21.44 11.52 -6.07
CA GLY A 425 -21.10 10.41 -6.95
C GLY A 425 -21.67 9.08 -6.46
N CYS A 426 -21.47 8.73 -5.19
CA CYS A 426 -22.02 7.50 -4.60
C CYS A 426 -23.56 7.51 -4.57
N LEU A 427 -24.19 8.66 -4.33
CA LEU A 427 -25.65 8.79 -4.37
C LEU A 427 -26.20 8.52 -5.78
N LEU A 428 -25.61 9.18 -6.78
CA LEU A 428 -25.97 8.97 -8.18
C LEU A 428 -25.72 7.53 -8.63
N MET A 429 -24.63 6.90 -8.16
CA MET A 429 -24.29 5.51 -8.45
C MET A 429 -25.36 4.53 -7.95
N GLY A 430 -25.84 4.72 -6.71
CA GLY A 430 -26.89 3.88 -6.13
C GLY A 430 -28.25 4.07 -6.79
N LEU A 431 -28.55 5.30 -7.25
CA LEU A 431 -29.80 5.63 -7.94
C LEU A 431 -29.78 5.36 -9.45
N ALA A 432 -28.61 5.07 -10.04
CA ALA A 432 -28.46 4.91 -11.49
C ALA A 432 -29.31 3.75 -12.04
N SER A 433 -30.38 4.09 -12.77
CA SER A 433 -31.23 3.15 -13.52
C SER A 433 -30.77 2.93 -14.96
N VAL A 434 -29.88 3.78 -15.47
CA VAL A 434 -29.45 3.81 -16.88
C VAL A 434 -27.91 3.86 -17.01
N PRO A 435 -27.31 3.17 -18.00
CA PRO A 435 -25.86 3.08 -18.16
C PRO A 435 -25.10 4.40 -18.22
N TRP A 436 -25.62 5.41 -18.94
CA TRP A 436 -24.93 6.69 -19.09
C TRP A 436 -24.84 7.46 -17.76
N LEU A 437 -25.88 7.37 -16.93
CA LEU A 437 -25.91 7.99 -15.60
C LEU A 437 -24.91 7.29 -14.67
N PHE A 438 -24.80 5.97 -14.77
CA PHE A 438 -23.80 5.18 -14.06
C PHE A 438 -22.36 5.59 -14.44
N VAL A 439 -22.06 5.81 -15.72
CA VAL A 439 -20.75 6.29 -16.18
C VAL A 439 -20.44 7.69 -15.63
N ILE A 440 -21.42 8.60 -15.61
CA ILE A 440 -21.26 9.94 -15.01
C ILE A 440 -21.00 9.83 -13.50
N SER A 441 -21.73 8.99 -12.77
CA SER A 441 -21.48 8.77 -11.34
C SER A 441 -20.11 8.15 -11.08
N LEU A 442 -19.65 7.24 -11.94
CA LEU A 442 -18.32 6.63 -11.84
C LEU A 442 -17.20 7.66 -12.01
N ILE A 443 -17.30 8.53 -13.02
CA ILE A 443 -16.34 9.64 -13.20
C ILE A 443 -16.36 10.58 -11.98
N THR A 444 -17.55 10.89 -11.46
CA THR A 444 -17.73 11.77 -10.29
C THR A 444 -17.08 11.17 -9.04
N VAL A 445 -17.36 9.89 -8.74
CA VAL A 445 -16.71 9.12 -7.65
C VAL A 445 -15.19 9.11 -7.80
N SER A 446 -14.68 8.86 -9.01
CA SER A 446 -13.24 8.79 -9.28
C SER A 446 -12.51 10.11 -9.02
N VAL A 447 -13.13 11.26 -9.31
CA VAL A 447 -12.59 12.57 -8.94
C VAL A 447 -12.59 12.75 -7.41
N GLY A 448 -13.67 12.31 -6.75
CA GLY A 448 -13.77 12.32 -5.28
C GLY A 448 -12.75 11.42 -4.57
N ASN A 449 -12.20 10.41 -5.25
CA ASN A 449 -11.20 9.48 -4.70
C ASN A 449 -9.85 10.15 -4.36
N SER A 450 -9.65 11.41 -4.80
CA SER A 450 -8.56 12.29 -4.34
C SER A 450 -8.60 12.62 -2.85
N PHE A 451 -9.76 12.43 -2.19
CA PHE A 451 -9.98 12.75 -0.78
C PHE A 451 -8.94 12.13 0.17
N VAL A 452 -8.59 10.84 0.00
CA VAL A 452 -7.68 10.11 0.92
C VAL A 452 -6.28 10.73 0.94
N ALA A 453 -5.77 11.15 -0.21
CA ALA A 453 -4.47 11.79 -0.30
C ALA A 453 -4.49 13.17 0.38
N LEU A 454 -5.57 13.93 0.17
CA LEU A 454 -5.77 15.25 0.78
C LEU A 454 -5.94 15.16 2.30
N SER A 455 -6.70 14.19 2.82
CA SER A 455 -6.88 13.99 4.25
C SER A 455 -5.61 13.51 4.95
N ARG A 456 -4.82 12.64 4.31
CA ARG A 456 -3.49 12.23 4.82
C ARG A 456 -2.48 13.39 4.80
N ALA A 457 -2.45 14.21 3.75
CA ALA A 457 -1.61 15.42 3.71
C ALA A 457 -2.01 16.41 4.81
N LEU A 458 -3.31 16.66 4.97
CA LEU A 458 -3.87 17.56 5.98
C LEU A 458 -3.55 17.11 7.41
N ILE A 459 -3.73 15.82 7.73
CA ILE A 459 -3.50 15.33 9.10
C ILE A 459 -2.01 15.29 9.44
N ASN A 460 -1.14 14.96 8.48
CA ASN A 460 0.31 15.02 8.66
C ASN A 460 0.84 16.46 8.81
N ALA A 461 0.15 17.46 8.25
CA ALA A 461 0.51 18.88 8.40
C ALA A 461 0.01 19.52 9.72
N LEU A 462 -0.85 18.82 10.48
CA LEU A 462 -1.36 19.26 11.78
C LEU A 462 -0.59 18.67 12.98
N VAL A 463 0.30 17.72 12.72
CA VAL A 463 1.04 16.95 13.73
C VAL A 463 2.52 17.27 13.65
N GLU A 464 3.20 17.25 14.80
CA GLU A 464 4.62 17.56 14.88
C GLU A 464 5.45 16.45 14.21
N PRO A 465 6.61 16.78 13.59
CA PRO A 465 7.38 15.82 12.80
C PRO A 465 7.72 14.51 13.52
N HIS A 466 7.90 14.58 14.84
CA HIS A 466 8.26 13.43 15.68
C HIS A 466 7.11 12.41 15.85
N THR A 467 5.84 12.81 15.67
CA THR A 467 4.65 11.95 15.86
C THR A 467 3.99 11.46 14.56
N ILE A 468 4.44 11.94 13.39
CA ILE A 468 3.88 11.59 12.08
C ILE A 468 3.92 10.07 11.81
N ALA A 469 4.98 9.37 12.22
CA ALA A 469 5.09 7.92 12.02
C ALA A 469 4.02 7.13 12.80
N THR A 470 3.84 7.46 14.09
CA THR A 470 2.85 6.82 14.98
C THR A 470 1.42 7.14 14.53
N LEU A 471 1.19 8.37 14.05
CA LEU A 471 -0.09 8.79 13.47
C LEU A 471 -0.46 7.96 12.23
N ASN A 472 0.43 7.86 11.24
CA ASN A 472 0.15 7.08 10.02
C ASN A 472 0.01 5.57 10.31
N THR A 473 0.74 5.05 11.30
CA THR A 473 0.57 3.67 11.78
C THR A 473 -0.82 3.47 12.40
N THR A 474 -1.31 4.43 13.19
CA THR A 474 -2.64 4.39 13.80
C THR A 474 -3.76 4.52 12.75
N ILE A 475 -3.59 5.41 11.77
CA ILE A 475 -4.51 5.52 10.63
C ILE A 475 -4.56 4.19 9.88
N SER A 476 -3.40 3.57 9.59
CA SER A 476 -3.33 2.29 8.90
C SER A 476 -4.05 1.19 9.69
N LEU A 477 -3.85 1.11 11.01
CA LEU A 477 -4.56 0.15 11.87
C LEU A 477 -6.09 0.34 11.80
N ILE A 478 -6.56 1.59 11.84
CA ILE A 478 -7.99 1.92 11.70
C ILE A 478 -8.50 1.52 10.30
N GLU A 479 -7.76 1.79 9.23
CA GLU A 479 -8.12 1.38 7.88
C GLU A 479 -8.27 -0.15 7.77
N VAL A 480 -7.39 -0.95 8.38
CA VAL A 480 -7.54 -2.41 8.35
C VAL A 480 -8.72 -2.90 9.22
N ILE A 481 -8.98 -2.29 10.37
CA ILE A 481 -10.19 -2.58 11.17
C ILE A 481 -11.46 -2.25 10.37
N MET A 482 -11.49 -1.11 9.66
CA MET A 482 -12.60 -0.76 8.77
C MET A 482 -12.68 -1.67 7.54
N GLY A 483 -11.60 -2.35 7.17
CA GLY A 483 -11.59 -3.43 6.17
C GLY A 483 -12.53 -4.59 6.51
N LEU A 484 -12.72 -4.88 7.81
CA LEU A 484 -13.67 -5.89 8.29
C LEU A 484 -15.14 -5.53 8.05
N THR A 485 -15.43 -4.33 7.50
CA THR A 485 -16.78 -3.98 7.01
C THR A 485 -17.11 -4.58 5.64
N ALA A 486 -16.15 -5.19 4.93
CA ALA A 486 -16.38 -5.82 3.62
C ALA A 486 -17.54 -6.84 3.59
N PRO A 487 -17.70 -7.77 4.57
CA PRO A 487 -18.82 -8.71 4.58
C PRO A 487 -20.16 -8.01 4.82
N ALA A 488 -20.18 -6.90 5.57
CA ALA A 488 -21.37 -6.10 5.76
C ALA A 488 -21.79 -5.39 4.46
N MET A 489 -20.83 -4.85 3.70
CA MET A 489 -21.09 -4.25 2.39
C MET A 489 -21.55 -5.28 1.34
N SER A 490 -20.97 -6.48 1.34
CA SER A 490 -21.46 -7.61 0.55
C SER A 490 -22.86 -8.08 0.94
N TRP A 491 -23.17 -8.08 2.24
CA TRP A 491 -24.52 -8.39 2.72
C TRP A 491 -25.54 -7.33 2.27
N LEU A 492 -25.18 -6.05 2.32
CA LEU A 492 -26.00 -4.95 1.81
C LEU A 492 -26.22 -5.06 0.30
N LEU A 493 -25.22 -5.49 -0.49
CA LEU A 493 -25.38 -5.82 -1.91
C LEU A 493 -26.37 -6.98 -2.11
N GLY A 494 -26.19 -8.09 -1.38
CA GLY A 494 -27.06 -9.25 -1.44
C GLY A 494 -28.52 -8.91 -1.11
N ARG A 495 -28.75 -8.06 -0.09
CA ARG A 495 -30.09 -7.52 0.22
C ARG A 495 -30.62 -6.59 -0.88
N GLY A 496 -29.77 -5.75 -1.47
CA GLY A 496 -30.14 -4.94 -2.63
C GLY A 496 -30.61 -5.77 -3.82
N PHE A 497 -29.95 -6.91 -4.09
CA PHE A 497 -30.35 -7.84 -5.15
C PHE A 497 -31.64 -8.62 -4.83
N GLU A 498 -31.96 -8.88 -3.56
CA GLU A 498 -33.26 -9.44 -3.16
C GLU A 498 -34.40 -8.43 -3.33
N LEU A 499 -34.18 -7.16 -2.98
CA LEU A 499 -35.18 -6.10 -3.08
C LEU A 499 -35.44 -5.65 -4.54
N GLY A 500 -34.43 -5.78 -5.41
CA GLY A 500 -34.54 -5.44 -6.82
C GLY A 500 -34.84 -3.95 -7.07
N GLY A 501 -35.32 -3.63 -8.27
CA GLY A 501 -35.69 -2.25 -8.64
C GLY A 501 -34.57 -1.25 -8.34
N GLN A 502 -34.90 -0.05 -7.82
CA GLN A 502 -33.88 0.94 -7.46
C GLN A 502 -32.97 0.49 -6.29
N TRP A 503 -33.42 -0.45 -5.45
CA TRP A 503 -32.71 -0.88 -4.25
C TRP A 503 -31.48 -1.75 -4.50
N MET A 504 -31.18 -2.20 -5.74
CA MET A 504 -29.92 -2.90 -6.02
C MET A 504 -28.67 -2.06 -5.65
N GLY A 505 -28.79 -0.73 -5.67
CA GLY A 505 -27.73 0.21 -5.31
C GLY A 505 -27.50 0.41 -3.81
N LEU A 506 -28.14 -0.39 -2.94
CA LEU A 506 -28.12 -0.23 -1.48
C LEU A 506 -26.72 0.00 -0.85
N PRO A 507 -25.64 -0.74 -1.18
CA PRO A 507 -24.32 -0.45 -0.62
C PRO A 507 -23.76 0.92 -1.04
N PHE A 508 -24.11 1.43 -2.22
CA PHE A 508 -23.74 2.77 -2.68
C PHE A 508 -24.53 3.87 -1.97
N LEU A 509 -25.81 3.61 -1.63
CA LEU A 509 -26.63 4.52 -0.82
C LEU A 509 -26.11 4.61 0.62
N VAL A 510 -25.76 3.48 1.24
CA VAL A 510 -25.16 3.46 2.59
C VAL A 510 -23.79 4.13 2.60
N THR A 511 -22.92 3.85 1.64
CA THR A 511 -21.62 4.54 1.55
C THR A 511 -21.74 6.02 1.19
N SER A 512 -22.77 6.44 0.46
CA SER A 512 -23.10 7.86 0.28
C SER A 512 -23.51 8.53 1.60
N LEU A 513 -24.35 7.89 2.42
CA LEU A 513 -24.69 8.39 3.77
C LEU A 513 -23.43 8.54 4.65
N MET A 514 -22.51 7.57 4.60
CA MET A 514 -21.23 7.64 5.31
C MET A 514 -20.35 8.78 4.78
N ALA A 515 -20.26 8.95 3.45
CA ALA A 515 -19.52 10.05 2.83
C ALA A 515 -20.13 11.43 3.15
N MET A 516 -21.46 11.55 3.25
CA MET A 516 -22.13 12.77 3.71
C MET A 516 -21.84 13.05 5.19
N ALA A 517 -21.84 12.04 6.05
CA ALA A 517 -21.41 12.21 7.45
C ALA A 517 -19.95 12.69 7.52
N THR A 518 -19.04 12.08 6.76
CA THR A 518 -17.63 12.53 6.62
C THR A 518 -17.53 13.97 6.14
N ALA A 519 -18.35 14.37 5.16
CA ALA A 519 -18.40 15.76 4.69
C ALA A 519 -18.82 16.72 5.82
N VAL A 520 -19.90 16.41 6.55
CA VAL A 520 -20.37 17.20 7.70
C VAL A 520 -19.27 17.34 8.75
N MET A 521 -18.58 16.26 9.12
CA MET A 521 -17.44 16.30 10.05
C MET A 521 -16.36 17.28 9.56
N LEU A 522 -15.98 17.24 8.27
CA LEU A 522 -14.96 18.12 7.69
C LEU A 522 -15.40 19.58 7.57
N PHE A 523 -16.69 19.87 7.40
CA PHE A 523 -17.22 21.23 7.47
C PHE A 523 -17.20 21.79 8.90
N ILE A 524 -17.41 20.93 9.91
CA ILE A 524 -17.30 21.30 11.34
C ILE A 524 -15.85 21.55 11.76
N VAL A 525 -14.87 20.80 11.21
CA VAL A 525 -13.44 21.00 11.51
C VAL A 525 -13.02 22.44 11.24
N LYS A 526 -12.62 23.13 12.31
CA LYS A 526 -11.95 24.44 12.24
C LYS A 526 -10.45 24.22 12.43
N LEU A 527 -9.66 24.85 11.57
CA LEU A 527 -8.21 24.90 11.74
C LEU A 527 -7.87 25.84 12.91
N PRO A 528 -6.86 25.53 13.73
CA PRO A 528 -6.35 26.48 14.71
C PRO A 528 -5.89 27.77 14.02
N THR A 529 -6.14 28.91 14.67
CA THR A 529 -5.91 30.24 14.09
C THR A 529 -4.43 30.63 14.08
N SER A 530 -3.65 30.08 15.02
CA SER A 530 -2.19 30.04 15.01
C SER A 530 -1.71 28.95 14.06
N GLY A 531 -0.69 29.28 13.25
CA GLY A 531 -0.11 28.33 12.30
C GLY A 531 0.76 27.28 13.00
N ILE A 532 0.66 26.03 12.54
CA ILE A 532 1.62 24.91 12.61
C ILE A 532 2.36 24.71 13.96
N ALA A 533 2.15 23.53 14.56
CA ALA A 533 2.99 22.98 15.63
C ALA A 533 3.10 23.82 16.92
N GLN A 534 1.96 24.03 17.58
CA GLN A 534 1.92 24.12 19.05
C GLN A 534 0.75 23.26 19.56
N ALA A 535 1.04 22.01 19.89
CA ALA A 535 0.16 21.15 20.66
C ALA A 535 0.77 20.86 22.05
N HIS A 536 1.42 21.89 22.61
CA HIS A 536 1.96 21.93 23.97
C HIS A 536 1.84 23.37 24.52
N GLU A 537 0.63 23.76 24.91
CA GLU A 537 0.34 24.84 25.87
C GLU A 537 -1.14 24.71 26.28
N GLY A 538 -1.38 24.14 27.47
CA GLY A 538 -2.71 23.74 27.97
C GLY A 538 -2.64 22.62 29.00
#